data_AF-A0A2G7FWU6-F1
#
_entry.id   AF-A0A2G7FWU6-F1
#
_cell.length_a   1.000
_cell.length_b   1.000
_cell.length_c   1.000
_cell.angle_alpha   90.00
_cell.angle_beta   90.00
_cell.angle_gamma   90.00
#
_symmetry.space_group_name_H-M   'P 1'
#
loop_
_entity.id
_entity.type
_entity.pdbx_description
1 polymer ?
#
loop_
_entity_poly.entity_id
_entity_poly.type
_entity_poly.pdbx_seq_one_letter_code
_entity_poly.pdbx_strand_id
1 'polypeptide(L)'
;MLDNKKAEASMAYDDERTSPHESVFEEKEVFKKTDTGVNFRKVGWFNAGVIFIKILFATGVLSLPSALYSLGAVGGSISIVAWGCFNTYCFVILGNFRTKHPHCHSIADMAEVVGGTIAKEATGLLFIIAYVLVTGSGIIGVSTALNALSHHAACTVWWSFLATVVIIATASIRKLEHVGWLTYAGFISIYAAVLIVVIGVTTRDRPAAAPQEGPYDLGFVAINNPGFAAGMVASCTIFVSSAGTSAFLPVISEMHNPKDYKKPLYFCMALVTASYLAFSLVVYRWCGKWVASPSLGSAGQTIKMVSYGVALVGLIVSATLYLHVAAKYVFVRILGNSRHLQANTVVHWGTWIASTVILGALAFILAEAIPIFNYLIALVAPGTMKDKAVFVLHCGLVLLGLFFLVGATYGVVIQIVDAYSSGTIGARKTYYLLAKFIEYYIVV
;
A
#
# COMPACT_ATOMS: atom_id res chain seq x y z
N MET A 1 -62.81 -7.45 1.26
CA MET A 1 -61.77 -8.37 0.73
C MET A 1 -60.47 -7.65 0.35
N LEU A 2 -60.51 -6.48 -0.30
CA LEU A 2 -59.28 -5.71 -0.60
C LEU A 2 -58.54 -5.24 0.66
N ASP A 3 -59.27 -4.87 1.71
CA ASP A 3 -58.70 -4.26 2.92
C ASP A 3 -57.98 -5.27 3.81
N ASN A 4 -58.47 -6.52 3.90
CA ASN A 4 -57.75 -7.61 4.56
C ASN A 4 -56.36 -7.84 3.95
N LYS A 5 -56.23 -7.76 2.62
CA LYS A 5 -54.92 -7.89 1.96
C LYS A 5 -53.99 -6.71 2.24
N LYS A 6 -54.51 -5.53 2.59
CA LYS A 6 -53.69 -4.41 3.09
C LYS A 6 -53.29 -4.62 4.56
N ALA A 7 -54.17 -5.17 5.39
CA ALA A 7 -53.81 -5.54 6.77
C ALA A 7 -52.74 -6.64 6.80
N GLU A 8 -52.92 -7.71 6.02
CA GLU A 8 -51.95 -8.80 5.85
C GLU A 8 -50.62 -8.29 5.27
N ALA A 9 -50.63 -7.41 4.26
CA ALA A 9 -49.41 -6.81 3.71
C ALA A 9 -48.72 -5.84 4.69
N SER A 10 -49.47 -5.15 5.56
CA SER A 10 -48.89 -4.31 6.62
C SER A 10 -48.23 -5.17 7.70
N MET A 11 -48.91 -6.23 8.16
CA MET A 11 -48.36 -7.16 9.15
C MET A 11 -47.17 -7.97 8.61
N ALA A 12 -47.09 -8.18 7.29
CA ALA A 12 -45.94 -8.80 6.64
C ALA A 12 -44.72 -7.86 6.48
N TYR A 13 -44.84 -6.57 6.81
CA TYR A 13 -43.72 -5.61 6.75
C TYR A 13 -43.09 -5.35 8.13
N ASP A 14 -43.84 -5.52 9.21
CA ASP A 14 -43.36 -5.33 10.59
C ASP A 14 -42.49 -6.48 11.15
N ASP A 15 -42.32 -7.59 10.40
CA ASP A 15 -41.51 -8.74 10.83
C ASP A 15 -40.05 -8.70 10.38
N GLU A 16 -39.59 -7.65 9.66
CA GLU A 16 -38.15 -7.32 9.59
C GLU A 16 -37.69 -6.66 10.90
N ARG A 17 -37.97 -7.33 12.02
CA ARG A 17 -37.39 -7.04 13.33
C ARG A 17 -35.88 -7.26 13.26
N THR A 18 -35.16 -6.20 12.89
CA THR A 18 -33.70 -6.11 13.05
C THR A 18 -33.32 -6.69 14.41
N SER A 19 -32.53 -7.78 14.38
CA SER A 19 -32.31 -8.57 15.59
C SER A 19 -31.69 -7.70 16.70
N PRO A 20 -31.82 -8.06 18.00
CA PRO A 20 -31.19 -7.29 19.08
C PRO A 20 -29.66 -7.15 18.94
N HIS A 21 -29.01 -8.03 18.16
CA HIS A 21 -27.60 -7.90 17.78
C HIS A 21 -27.34 -6.91 16.64
N GLU A 22 -28.33 -6.64 15.80
CA GLU A 22 -28.27 -5.75 14.64
C GLU A 22 -28.48 -4.28 15.04
N SER A 23 -29.46 -4.00 15.89
CA SER A 23 -29.65 -2.66 16.47
C SER A 23 -28.44 -2.22 17.31
N VAL A 24 -27.95 -3.08 18.20
CA VAL A 24 -26.75 -2.82 19.04
C VAL A 24 -25.46 -2.74 18.21
N PHE A 25 -25.41 -3.33 17.02
CA PHE A 25 -24.32 -3.14 16.06
C PHE A 25 -24.41 -1.77 15.39
N GLU A 26 -25.59 -1.40 14.89
CA GLU A 26 -25.86 -0.12 14.23
C GLU A 26 -25.65 1.09 15.16
N GLU A 27 -25.98 0.95 16.44
CA GLU A 27 -25.72 1.97 17.46
C GLU A 27 -24.22 2.30 17.65
N LYS A 28 -23.32 1.38 17.31
CA LYS A 28 -21.87 1.45 17.59
C LYS A 28 -21.02 1.72 16.35
N GLU A 29 -21.67 1.98 15.21
CA GLU A 29 -21.03 2.24 13.92
C GLU A 29 -20.91 3.74 13.61
N VAL A 30 -19.84 4.10 12.88
CA VAL A 30 -19.52 5.50 12.51
C VAL A 30 -20.65 6.18 11.73
N PHE A 31 -21.22 5.44 10.78
CA PHE A 31 -22.19 5.93 9.82
C PHE A 31 -23.51 5.16 9.96
N LYS A 32 -24.32 5.59 10.93
CA LYS A 32 -25.66 5.04 11.15
C LYS A 32 -26.56 5.28 9.94
N LYS A 33 -27.32 4.26 9.53
CA LYS A 33 -28.45 4.45 8.63
C LYS A 33 -29.45 5.41 9.30
N THR A 34 -29.80 6.47 8.59
CA THR A 34 -30.69 7.55 9.06
C THR A 34 -31.58 7.99 7.92
N ASP A 35 -32.90 7.95 8.12
CA ASP A 35 -33.88 8.24 7.05
C ASP A 35 -34.04 9.73 6.77
N THR A 36 -33.59 10.58 7.71
CA THR A 36 -33.64 12.05 7.65
C THR A 36 -32.24 12.69 7.50
N GLY A 37 -31.19 11.88 7.30
CA GLY A 37 -29.80 12.31 7.29
C GLY A 37 -29.07 12.05 5.96
N VAL A 38 -27.84 12.58 5.84
CA VAL A 38 -26.95 12.22 4.73
C VAL A 38 -26.44 10.80 4.95
N ASN A 39 -27.03 9.83 4.24
CA ASN A 39 -26.57 8.45 4.32
C ASN A 39 -25.18 8.29 3.65
N PHE A 40 -24.17 7.92 4.44
CA PHE A 40 -22.78 7.71 3.98
C PHE A 40 -22.50 6.26 3.54
N ARG A 41 -23.37 5.30 3.89
CA ARG A 41 -23.20 3.87 3.58
C ARG A 41 -23.70 3.50 2.19
N LYS A 42 -23.02 4.08 1.19
CA LYS A 42 -23.36 3.98 -0.24
C LYS A 42 -22.48 2.99 -1.01
N VAL A 43 -21.40 2.46 -0.41
CA VAL A 43 -20.46 1.60 -1.13
C VAL A 43 -21.01 0.16 -1.20
N GLY A 44 -21.47 -0.25 -2.38
CA GLY A 44 -21.81 -1.64 -2.67
C GLY A 44 -20.58 -2.55 -2.62
N TRP A 45 -20.77 -3.84 -2.32
CA TRP A 45 -19.66 -4.77 -2.07
C TRP A 45 -18.66 -4.84 -3.23
N PHE A 46 -19.11 -4.85 -4.49
CA PHE A 46 -18.22 -4.89 -5.66
C PHE A 46 -17.33 -3.63 -5.74
N ASN A 47 -17.90 -2.46 -5.46
CA ASN A 47 -17.20 -1.18 -5.50
C ASN A 47 -16.13 -1.11 -4.39
N ALA A 48 -16.44 -1.62 -3.18
CA ALA A 48 -15.44 -1.79 -2.12
C ALA A 48 -14.28 -2.70 -2.58
N GLY A 49 -14.59 -3.74 -3.36
CA GLY A 49 -13.59 -4.62 -3.97
C GLY A 49 -12.63 -3.88 -4.91
N VAL A 50 -13.15 -3.02 -5.79
CA VAL A 50 -12.31 -2.20 -6.68
C VAL A 50 -11.49 -1.17 -5.90
N ILE A 51 -12.03 -0.58 -4.84
CA ILE A 51 -11.28 0.32 -3.94
C ILE A 51 -10.14 -0.44 -3.24
N PHE A 52 -10.39 -1.66 -2.73
CA PHE A 52 -9.34 -2.52 -2.17
C PHE A 52 -8.26 -2.88 -3.20
N ILE A 53 -8.66 -3.22 -4.42
CA ILE A 53 -7.71 -3.49 -5.52
C ILE A 53 -6.87 -2.25 -5.79
N LYS A 54 -7.45 -1.04 -5.82
CA LYS A 54 -6.69 0.21 -6.03
C LYS A 54 -5.70 0.52 -4.89
N ILE A 55 -6.04 0.17 -3.65
CA ILE A 55 -5.18 0.40 -2.49
C ILE A 55 -3.91 -0.47 -2.55
N LEU A 56 -4.04 -1.73 -2.98
CA LEU A 56 -2.92 -2.68 -3.08
C LEU A 56 -2.18 -2.59 -4.42
N PHE A 57 -2.91 -2.61 -5.54
CA PHE A 57 -2.38 -2.57 -6.91
C PHE A 57 -1.92 -1.15 -7.25
N ALA A 58 -0.75 -0.80 -6.72
CA ALA A 58 -0.18 0.52 -6.71
C ALA A 58 1.33 0.47 -7.03
N THR A 59 2.20 0.85 -6.09
CA THR A 59 3.66 0.87 -6.26
C THR A 59 4.28 -0.54 -6.22
N GLY A 60 3.84 -1.41 -5.32
CA GLY A 60 4.48 -2.71 -5.06
C GLY A 60 4.65 -3.62 -6.28
N VAL A 61 3.63 -3.70 -7.15
CA VAL A 61 3.68 -4.51 -8.39
C VAL A 61 4.85 -4.16 -9.31
N LEU A 62 5.38 -2.94 -9.19
CA LEU A 62 6.49 -2.45 -10.01
C LEU A 62 7.88 -2.94 -9.53
N SER A 63 7.96 -3.53 -8.33
CA SER A 63 9.19 -4.09 -7.75
C SER A 63 9.27 -5.63 -7.85
N LEU A 64 8.14 -6.31 -7.97
CA LEU A 64 8.05 -7.77 -7.93
C LEU A 64 8.93 -8.50 -8.97
N PRO A 65 9.08 -8.05 -10.24
CA PRO A 65 9.92 -8.76 -11.20
C PRO A 65 11.41 -8.71 -10.81
N SER A 66 11.86 -7.66 -10.12
CA SER A 66 13.22 -7.57 -9.56
C SER A 66 13.41 -8.54 -8.38
N ALA A 67 12.39 -8.72 -7.54
CA ALA A 67 12.42 -9.71 -6.45
C ALA A 67 12.47 -11.16 -6.98
N LEU A 68 11.84 -11.43 -8.13
CA LEU A 68 11.92 -12.72 -8.83
C LEU A 68 13.32 -13.02 -9.38
N TYR A 69 14.12 -12.01 -9.74
CA TYR A 69 15.53 -12.24 -10.10
C TYR A 69 16.35 -12.71 -8.90
N SER A 70 16.16 -12.11 -7.72
CA SER A 70 16.83 -12.55 -6.49
C SER A 70 16.40 -13.95 -6.06
N LEU A 71 15.11 -14.28 -6.10
CA LEU A 71 14.56 -15.56 -5.59
C LEU A 71 14.50 -16.69 -6.64
N GLY A 72 14.72 -16.37 -7.92
CA GLY A 72 14.39 -17.26 -9.04
C GLY A 72 12.89 -17.36 -9.30
N ALA A 73 12.50 -17.89 -10.46
CA ALA A 73 11.08 -17.95 -10.86
C ALA A 73 10.21 -18.73 -9.86
N VAL A 74 10.68 -19.90 -9.40
CA VAL A 74 9.95 -20.79 -8.48
C VAL A 74 9.90 -20.18 -7.08
N GLY A 75 11.04 -19.75 -6.54
CA GLY A 75 11.11 -19.15 -5.20
C GLY A 75 10.28 -17.86 -5.10
N GLY A 76 10.37 -17.00 -6.12
CA GLY A 76 9.56 -15.79 -6.22
C GLY A 76 8.06 -16.08 -6.38
N SER A 77 7.68 -17.10 -7.16
CA SER A 77 6.27 -17.51 -7.31
C SER A 77 5.67 -18.05 -6.02
N ILE A 78 6.39 -18.94 -5.33
CA ILE A 78 5.98 -19.48 -4.03
C ILE A 78 5.85 -18.33 -3.01
N SER A 79 6.80 -17.38 -3.01
CA SER A 79 6.76 -16.19 -2.17
C SER A 79 5.52 -15.31 -2.46
N ILE A 80 5.21 -15.01 -3.73
CA ILE A 80 4.01 -14.23 -4.11
C ILE A 80 2.73 -14.90 -3.63
N VAL A 81 2.57 -16.21 -3.86
CA VAL A 81 1.35 -16.94 -3.46
C VAL A 81 1.26 -17.07 -1.93
N ALA A 82 2.36 -17.42 -1.25
CA ALA A 82 2.39 -17.56 0.20
C ALA A 82 2.07 -16.23 0.90
N TRP A 83 2.69 -15.11 0.48
CA TRP A 83 2.40 -13.80 1.04
C TRP A 83 1.02 -13.27 0.68
N GLY A 84 0.51 -13.55 -0.54
CA GLY A 84 -0.87 -13.25 -0.91
C GLY A 84 -1.88 -13.96 0.00
N CYS A 85 -1.71 -15.27 0.22
CA CYS A 85 -2.55 -16.05 1.15
C CYS A 85 -2.40 -15.57 2.61
N PHE A 86 -1.19 -15.28 3.05
CA PHE A 86 -0.88 -14.76 4.40
C PHE A 86 -1.56 -13.41 4.66
N ASN A 87 -1.37 -12.44 3.75
CA ASN A 87 -2.01 -11.14 3.86
C ASN A 87 -3.53 -11.28 3.82
N THR A 88 -4.09 -12.14 2.96
CA THR A 88 -5.53 -12.46 2.95
C THR A 88 -6.02 -12.95 4.31
N TYR A 89 -5.27 -13.82 4.99
CA TYR A 89 -5.60 -14.29 6.33
C TYR A 89 -5.57 -13.15 7.37
N CYS A 90 -4.56 -12.27 7.32
CA CYS A 90 -4.48 -11.08 8.18
C CYS A 90 -5.65 -10.11 7.95
N PHE A 91 -6.07 -9.88 6.70
CA PHE A 91 -7.27 -9.11 6.38
C PHE A 91 -8.55 -9.78 6.92
N VAL A 92 -8.67 -11.11 6.84
CA VAL A 92 -9.80 -11.85 7.43
C VAL A 92 -9.85 -11.69 8.96
N ILE A 93 -8.70 -11.71 9.65
CA ILE A 93 -8.62 -11.41 11.09
C ILE A 93 -9.11 -9.99 11.37
N LEU A 94 -8.60 -8.98 10.66
CA LEU A 94 -9.02 -7.58 10.82
C LEU A 94 -10.54 -7.41 10.66
N GLY A 95 -11.12 -7.98 9.61
CA GLY A 95 -12.57 -7.92 9.37
C GLY A 95 -13.39 -8.60 10.47
N ASN A 96 -12.96 -9.77 10.92
CA ASN A 96 -13.60 -10.46 12.05
C ASN A 96 -13.50 -9.64 13.35
N PHE A 97 -12.37 -8.96 13.59
CA PHE A 97 -12.17 -8.10 14.75
C PHE A 97 -13.08 -6.86 14.68
N ARG A 98 -13.09 -6.14 13.55
CA ARG A 98 -13.98 -4.98 13.33
C ARG A 98 -15.45 -5.33 13.57
N THR A 99 -15.91 -6.47 13.07
CA THR A 99 -17.31 -6.90 13.25
C THR A 99 -17.65 -7.23 14.72
N LYS A 100 -16.67 -7.63 15.54
CA LYS A 100 -16.85 -7.78 17.00
C LYS A 100 -16.71 -6.46 17.77
N HIS A 101 -15.94 -5.50 17.25
CA HIS A 101 -15.65 -4.22 17.89
C HIS A 101 -15.96 -3.04 16.93
N PRO A 102 -17.24 -2.73 16.64
CA PRO A 102 -17.59 -1.72 15.61
C PRO A 102 -17.13 -0.29 15.93
N HIS A 103 -16.90 -0.01 17.22
CA HIS A 103 -16.32 1.24 17.73
C HIS A 103 -14.83 1.42 17.40
N CYS A 104 -14.14 0.38 16.90
CA CYS A 104 -12.77 0.50 16.42
C CYS A 104 -12.78 1.09 15.01
N HIS A 105 -12.31 2.34 14.88
CA HIS A 105 -12.39 3.11 13.63
C HIS A 105 -11.04 3.22 12.92
N SER A 106 -9.94 3.09 13.66
CA SER A 106 -8.57 2.95 13.18
C SER A 106 -7.93 1.65 13.69
N ILE A 107 -6.77 1.29 13.11
CA ILE A 107 -5.99 0.13 13.58
C ILE A 107 -5.37 0.36 14.97
N ALA A 108 -5.17 1.63 15.38
CA ALA A 108 -4.71 1.97 16.72
C ALA A 108 -5.79 1.71 17.78
N ASP A 109 -7.07 1.93 17.46
CA ASP A 109 -8.18 1.61 18.38
C ASP A 109 -8.32 0.09 18.58
N MET A 110 -8.04 -0.70 17.53
CA MET A 110 -7.95 -2.16 17.67
C MET A 110 -6.78 -2.59 18.54
N ALA A 111 -5.63 -1.91 18.42
CA ALA A 111 -4.49 -2.12 19.32
C ALA A 111 -4.79 -1.72 20.77
N GLU A 112 -5.59 -0.67 21.00
CA GLU A 112 -6.07 -0.29 22.35
C GLU A 112 -6.90 -1.39 23.00
N VAL A 113 -7.82 -2.02 22.26
CA VAL A 113 -8.67 -3.13 22.75
C VAL A 113 -7.84 -4.38 23.07
N VAL A 114 -6.71 -4.60 22.40
CA VAL A 114 -5.85 -5.79 22.59
C VAL A 114 -4.75 -5.58 23.66
N GLY A 115 -4.12 -4.41 23.69
CA GLY A 115 -2.92 -4.14 24.50
C GLY A 115 -2.93 -2.78 25.22
N GLY A 116 -4.08 -2.13 25.33
CA GLY A 116 -4.24 -0.86 26.02
C GLY A 116 -3.54 0.31 25.34
N THR A 117 -3.44 1.44 26.06
CA THR A 117 -2.94 2.70 25.52
C THR A 117 -1.50 2.61 25.00
N ILE A 118 -0.63 1.77 25.58
CA ILE A 118 0.74 1.59 25.08
C ILE A 118 0.73 0.99 23.67
N ALA A 119 -0.10 -0.04 23.43
CA ALA A 119 -0.26 -0.63 22.11
C ALA A 119 -0.91 0.36 21.12
N LYS A 120 -1.89 1.15 21.56
CA LYS A 120 -2.51 2.22 20.76
C LYS A 120 -1.47 3.21 20.23
N GLU A 121 -0.64 3.76 21.10
CA GLU A 121 0.34 4.78 20.71
C GLU A 121 1.48 4.18 19.87
N ALA A 122 1.96 2.98 20.22
CA ALA A 122 2.97 2.28 19.42
C ALA A 122 2.48 1.95 18.01
N THR A 123 1.28 1.36 17.88
CA THR A 123 0.65 1.09 16.57
C THR A 123 0.32 2.38 15.81
N GLY A 124 -0.11 3.43 16.51
CA GLY A 124 -0.36 4.75 15.91
C GLY A 124 0.91 5.40 15.32
N LEU A 125 2.02 5.32 16.04
CA LEU A 125 3.33 5.80 15.57
C LEU A 125 3.84 4.99 14.37
N LEU A 126 3.81 3.66 14.46
CA LEU A 126 4.20 2.76 13.36
C LEU A 126 3.32 2.98 12.11
N PHE A 127 2.02 3.20 12.29
CA PHE A 127 1.09 3.53 11.20
C PHE A 127 1.47 4.83 10.49
N ILE A 128 1.79 5.91 11.23
CA ILE A 128 2.24 7.17 10.63
C ILE A 128 3.55 6.96 9.86
N ILE A 129 4.55 6.30 10.46
CA ILE A 129 5.85 6.04 9.83
C ILE A 129 5.68 5.24 8.53
N ALA A 130 4.91 4.14 8.57
CA ALA A 130 4.65 3.30 7.42
C ALA A 130 4.00 4.07 6.27
N TYR A 131 2.96 4.87 6.53
CA TYR A 131 2.28 5.62 5.47
C TYR A 131 3.11 6.78 4.94
N VAL A 132 3.99 7.40 5.74
CA VAL A 132 4.95 8.40 5.26
C VAL A 132 5.98 7.75 4.32
N LEU A 133 6.52 6.57 4.67
CA LEU A 133 7.44 5.82 3.79
C LEU A 133 6.77 5.39 2.48
N VAL A 134 5.54 4.86 2.54
CA VAL A 134 4.78 4.46 1.34
C VAL A 134 4.37 5.67 0.51
N THR A 135 4.06 6.83 1.12
CA THR A 135 3.89 8.11 0.41
C THR A 135 5.18 8.51 -0.31
N GLY A 136 6.35 8.33 0.32
CA GLY A 136 7.67 8.50 -0.31
C GLY A 136 7.84 7.62 -1.54
N SER A 137 7.46 6.34 -1.48
CA SER A 137 7.46 5.45 -2.66
C SER A 137 6.55 5.97 -3.79
N GLY A 138 5.43 6.60 -3.44
CA GLY A 138 4.52 7.26 -4.38
C GLY A 138 5.13 8.50 -5.03
N ILE A 139 5.84 9.33 -4.26
CA ILE A 139 6.60 10.50 -4.76
C ILE A 139 7.66 10.05 -5.77
N ILE A 140 8.46 9.02 -5.44
CA ILE A 140 9.45 8.43 -6.38
C ILE A 140 8.77 7.88 -7.64
N GLY A 141 7.61 7.22 -7.51
CA GLY A 141 6.87 6.71 -8.65
C GLY A 141 6.44 7.82 -9.62
N VAL A 142 5.89 8.93 -9.09
CA VAL A 142 5.48 10.09 -9.90
C VAL A 142 6.69 10.85 -10.46
N SER A 143 7.77 11.03 -9.68
CA SER A 143 8.98 11.71 -10.18
C SER A 143 9.72 10.89 -11.24
N THR A 144 9.67 9.57 -11.16
CA THR A 144 10.16 8.66 -12.22
C THR A 144 9.29 8.76 -13.48
N ALA A 145 7.98 8.88 -13.35
CA ALA A 145 7.08 9.11 -14.48
C ALA A 145 7.38 10.46 -15.18
N LEU A 146 7.53 11.54 -14.41
CA LEU A 146 7.88 12.87 -14.92
C LEU A 146 9.26 12.87 -15.60
N ASN A 147 10.27 12.22 -15.02
CA ASN A 147 11.57 11.99 -15.65
C ASN A 147 11.45 11.25 -16.99
N ALA A 148 10.66 10.17 -17.03
CA ALA A 148 10.48 9.35 -18.23
C ALA A 148 9.79 10.12 -19.37
N LEU A 149 8.77 10.93 -19.06
CA LEU A 149 8.01 11.74 -20.00
C LEU A 149 8.78 12.98 -20.49
N SER A 150 9.63 13.57 -19.64
CA SER A 150 10.40 14.78 -19.95
C SER A 150 11.78 14.52 -20.57
N HIS A 151 12.13 13.27 -20.87
CA HIS A 151 13.50 12.87 -21.25
C HIS A 151 14.58 13.37 -20.26
N HIS A 152 14.26 13.39 -18.96
CA HIS A 152 15.12 13.92 -17.90
C HIS A 152 15.52 15.41 -18.06
N ALA A 153 14.63 16.26 -18.59
CA ALA A 153 14.89 17.70 -18.79
C ALA A 153 15.17 18.53 -17.52
N ALA A 154 15.02 17.93 -16.32
CA ALA A 154 15.46 18.47 -15.04
C ALA A 154 15.90 17.32 -14.12
N CYS A 155 16.61 17.62 -13.04
CA CYS A 155 17.07 16.60 -12.09
C CYS A 155 15.90 15.95 -11.32
N THR A 156 16.07 14.70 -10.90
CA THR A 156 15.03 13.93 -10.19
C THR A 156 14.50 14.65 -8.95
N VAL A 157 15.36 15.33 -8.18
CA VAL A 157 14.98 16.12 -7.00
C VAL A 157 13.89 17.16 -7.32
N TRP A 158 13.99 17.82 -8.49
CA TRP A 158 13.00 18.80 -8.94
C TRP A 158 11.66 18.15 -9.31
N TRP A 159 11.71 16.99 -9.98
CA TRP A 159 10.51 16.21 -10.29
C TRP A 159 9.86 15.61 -9.04
N SER A 160 10.64 15.20 -8.03
CA SER A 160 10.14 14.75 -6.72
C SER A 160 9.50 15.90 -5.94
N PHE A 161 10.09 17.10 -5.98
CA PHE A 161 9.51 18.29 -5.37
C PHE A 161 8.16 18.65 -6.03
N LEU A 162 8.11 18.69 -7.36
CA LEU A 162 6.87 18.95 -8.09
C LEU A 162 5.80 17.86 -7.83
N ALA A 163 6.20 16.59 -7.81
CA ALA A 163 5.32 15.48 -7.43
C ALA A 163 4.76 15.68 -6.01
N THR A 164 5.60 16.05 -5.05
CA THR A 164 5.21 16.32 -3.66
C THR A 164 4.21 17.47 -3.57
N VAL A 165 4.42 18.58 -4.29
CA VAL A 165 3.47 19.71 -4.33
C VAL A 165 2.11 19.26 -4.87
N VAL A 166 2.09 18.49 -5.96
CA VAL A 166 0.83 17.93 -6.52
C VAL A 166 0.15 16.99 -5.51
N ILE A 167 0.89 16.07 -4.90
CA ILE A 167 0.37 15.07 -3.95
C ILE A 167 -0.16 15.73 -2.67
N ILE A 168 0.48 16.78 -2.16
CA ILE A 168 -0.02 17.57 -1.02
C ILE A 168 -1.32 18.30 -1.41
N ALA A 169 -1.36 18.91 -2.60
CA ALA A 169 -2.54 19.63 -3.07
C ALA A 169 -3.76 18.70 -3.24
N THR A 170 -3.59 17.53 -3.87
CA THR A 170 -4.66 16.54 -4.04
C THR A 170 -5.05 15.88 -2.71
N ALA A 171 -4.08 15.56 -1.83
CA ALA A 171 -4.38 14.96 -0.52
C ALA A 171 -5.14 15.92 0.40
N SER A 172 -4.96 17.24 0.24
CA SER A 172 -5.64 18.27 1.02
C SER A 172 -7.14 18.41 0.70
N ILE A 173 -7.67 17.68 -0.29
CA ILE A 173 -9.11 17.63 -0.58
C ILE A 173 -9.82 16.80 0.51
N ARG A 174 -10.46 17.48 1.48
CA ARG A 174 -11.11 16.85 2.66
C ARG A 174 -12.18 15.79 2.33
N LYS A 175 -12.92 15.95 1.23
CA LYS A 175 -14.08 15.10 0.89
C LYS A 175 -13.70 13.93 -0.01
N LEU A 176 -13.44 12.77 0.60
CA LEU A 176 -13.34 11.49 -0.13
C LEU A 176 -14.67 11.01 -0.73
N GLU A 177 -15.81 11.69 -0.52
CA GLU A 177 -17.13 11.34 -1.08
C GLU A 177 -17.15 11.17 -2.62
N HIS A 178 -16.17 11.74 -3.35
CA HIS A 178 -16.04 11.58 -4.80
C HIS A 178 -14.93 10.59 -5.22
N VAL A 179 -14.25 9.94 -4.27
CA VAL A 179 -13.09 9.06 -4.55
C VAL A 179 -13.48 7.71 -5.18
N GLY A 180 -14.78 7.40 -5.26
CA GLY A 180 -15.29 6.32 -6.11
C GLY A 180 -14.75 6.41 -7.54
N TRP A 181 -15.12 7.45 -8.31
CA TRP A 181 -14.66 7.57 -9.70
C TRP A 181 -13.14 7.68 -9.82
N LEU A 182 -12.48 8.35 -8.86
CA LEU A 182 -11.04 8.56 -8.84
C LEU A 182 -10.26 7.24 -8.60
N THR A 183 -10.80 6.32 -7.80
CA THR A 183 -10.22 4.97 -7.61
C THR A 183 -10.42 4.09 -8.84
N TYR A 184 -11.57 4.15 -9.52
CA TYR A 184 -11.72 3.49 -10.84
C TYR A 184 -10.72 4.03 -11.85
N ALA A 185 -10.65 5.36 -12.04
CA ALA A 185 -9.71 5.99 -12.97
C ALA A 185 -8.25 5.65 -12.63
N GLY A 186 -7.87 5.76 -11.35
CA GLY A 186 -6.53 5.43 -10.87
C GLY A 186 -6.19 3.94 -10.89
N PHE A 187 -7.17 3.03 -10.93
CA PHE A 187 -6.96 1.59 -11.06
C PHE A 187 -6.78 1.21 -12.53
N ILE A 188 -7.73 1.62 -13.38
CA ILE A 188 -7.69 1.38 -14.84
C ILE A 188 -6.39 1.94 -15.41
N SER A 189 -6.00 3.16 -15.02
CA SER A 189 -4.71 3.78 -15.35
C SER A 189 -3.51 2.86 -15.07
N ILE A 190 -3.30 2.43 -13.83
CA ILE A 190 -2.08 1.69 -13.48
C ILE A 190 -2.13 0.22 -13.93
N TYR A 191 -3.31 -0.41 -13.97
CA TYR A 191 -3.47 -1.77 -14.47
C TYR A 191 -3.25 -1.85 -15.99
N ALA A 192 -3.77 -0.88 -16.75
CA ALA A 192 -3.51 -0.78 -18.19
C ALA A 192 -2.03 -0.48 -18.46
N ALA A 193 -1.40 0.41 -17.69
CA ALA A 193 0.03 0.72 -17.85
C ALA A 193 0.94 -0.49 -17.58
N VAL A 194 0.62 -1.31 -16.56
CA VAL A 194 1.34 -2.57 -16.30
C VAL A 194 1.10 -3.56 -17.45
N LEU A 195 -0.13 -3.73 -17.94
CA LEU A 195 -0.41 -4.59 -19.10
C LEU A 195 0.34 -4.15 -20.36
N ILE A 196 0.41 -2.84 -20.65
CA ILE A 196 1.15 -2.26 -21.77
C ILE A 196 2.63 -2.67 -21.71
N VAL A 197 3.23 -2.74 -20.52
CA VAL A 197 4.63 -3.15 -20.34
C VAL A 197 4.80 -4.66 -20.34
N VAL A 198 3.88 -5.42 -19.74
CA VAL A 198 3.86 -6.89 -19.78
C VAL A 198 3.77 -7.40 -21.23
N ILE A 199 2.98 -6.74 -22.08
CA ILE A 199 2.93 -7.03 -23.53
C ILE A 199 4.16 -6.43 -24.24
N GLY A 200 4.56 -5.20 -23.89
CA GLY A 200 5.68 -4.50 -24.52
C GLY A 200 7.07 -5.10 -24.26
N VAL A 201 7.23 -6.01 -23.29
CA VAL A 201 8.47 -6.80 -23.13
C VAL A 201 8.44 -8.11 -23.92
N THR A 202 7.26 -8.67 -24.24
CA THR A 202 7.17 -9.95 -24.99
C THR A 202 7.35 -9.76 -26.50
N THR A 203 7.15 -8.55 -27.01
CA THR A 203 7.31 -8.17 -28.43
C THR A 203 8.72 -7.70 -28.81
N ARG A 204 9.73 -7.88 -27.93
CA ARG A 204 11.13 -7.47 -28.18
C ARG A 204 12.07 -8.66 -28.23
N ASP A 205 12.98 -8.65 -29.19
CA ASP A 205 14.05 -9.66 -29.33
C ASP A 205 15.12 -9.56 -28.21
N ARG A 206 15.23 -8.38 -27.60
CA ARG A 206 16.21 -8.06 -26.54
C ARG A 206 15.59 -7.15 -25.47
N PRO A 207 15.95 -7.33 -24.18
CA PRO A 207 15.61 -6.37 -23.11
C PRO A 207 16.16 -4.98 -23.43
N ALA A 208 15.43 -3.93 -23.11
CA ALA A 208 15.83 -2.56 -23.48
C ALA A 208 17.05 -2.03 -22.70
N ALA A 209 17.38 -2.61 -21.55
CA ALA A 209 18.57 -2.27 -20.76
C ALA A 209 19.77 -3.20 -21.03
N ALA A 210 19.59 -4.26 -21.82
CA ALA A 210 20.69 -5.16 -22.21
C ALA A 210 21.54 -4.57 -23.35
N PRO A 211 22.76 -5.07 -23.60
CA PRO A 211 23.53 -4.76 -24.81
C PRO A 211 22.70 -5.04 -26.08
N GLN A 212 22.48 -4.00 -26.89
CA GLN A 212 21.67 -4.13 -28.12
C GLN A 212 22.42 -4.94 -29.20
N GLU A 213 23.75 -4.93 -29.17
CA GLU A 213 24.63 -5.73 -30.01
C GLU A 213 25.39 -6.81 -29.21
N GLY A 214 26.03 -7.75 -29.91
CA GLY A 214 26.79 -8.85 -29.30
C GLY A 214 25.93 -9.91 -28.58
N PRO A 215 26.56 -10.86 -27.86
CA PRO A 215 25.87 -11.78 -26.97
C PRO A 215 25.46 -11.09 -25.67
N TYR A 216 24.31 -11.47 -25.10
CA TYR A 216 23.89 -11.03 -23.77
C TYR A 216 23.34 -12.22 -22.97
N ASP A 217 23.56 -12.20 -21.67
CA ASP A 217 22.93 -13.13 -20.72
C ASP A 217 21.69 -12.46 -20.11
N LEU A 218 20.58 -13.19 -20.02
CA LEU A 218 19.36 -12.76 -19.32
C LEU A 218 19.50 -12.84 -17.80
N GLY A 219 20.31 -13.76 -17.26
CA GLY A 219 20.34 -14.10 -15.84
C GLY A 219 19.05 -14.77 -15.36
N PHE A 220 18.23 -15.32 -16.27
CA PHE A 220 16.99 -16.02 -15.92
C PHE A 220 17.31 -17.39 -15.33
N VAL A 221 16.96 -17.56 -14.06
CA VAL A 221 17.04 -18.84 -13.34
C VAL A 221 15.68 -19.25 -12.77
N ALA A 222 15.36 -20.54 -12.90
CA ALA A 222 14.13 -21.11 -12.36
C ALA A 222 14.17 -21.24 -10.83
N ILE A 223 15.32 -21.68 -10.29
CA ILE A 223 15.62 -21.74 -8.87
C ILE A 223 16.90 -20.94 -8.67
N ASN A 224 16.93 -20.03 -7.69
CA ASN A 224 18.11 -19.26 -7.31
C ASN A 224 18.49 -19.56 -5.85
N ASN A 225 19.75 -19.35 -5.47
CA ASN A 225 20.25 -19.48 -4.10
C ASN A 225 20.79 -18.12 -3.61
N PRO A 226 19.93 -17.11 -3.38
CA PRO A 226 20.37 -15.82 -2.90
C PRO A 226 20.95 -15.91 -1.48
N GLY A 227 22.00 -15.13 -1.20
CA GLY A 227 22.46 -14.89 0.17
C GLY A 227 21.37 -14.24 1.02
N PHE A 228 21.44 -14.46 2.34
CA PHE A 228 20.39 -14.10 3.31
C PHE A 228 19.80 -12.69 3.11
N ALA A 229 20.65 -11.66 3.01
CA ALA A 229 20.22 -10.27 2.81
C ALA A 229 19.38 -10.07 1.52
N ALA A 230 19.80 -10.65 0.39
CA ALA A 230 19.09 -10.53 -0.88
C ALA A 230 17.77 -11.32 -0.87
N GLY A 231 17.76 -12.52 -0.28
CA GLY A 231 16.55 -13.31 -0.09
C GLY A 231 15.52 -12.61 0.82
N MET A 232 16.00 -12.00 1.92
CA MET A 232 15.15 -11.23 2.83
C MET A 232 14.56 -10.00 2.15
N VAL A 233 15.36 -9.11 1.54
CA VAL A 233 14.83 -7.90 0.88
C VAL A 233 13.82 -8.25 -0.22
N ALA A 234 14.07 -9.29 -1.02
CA ALA A 234 13.14 -9.75 -2.04
C ALA A 234 11.82 -10.28 -1.45
N SER A 235 11.88 -11.08 -0.38
CA SER A 235 10.69 -11.60 0.31
C SER A 235 9.89 -10.48 0.99
N CYS A 236 10.56 -9.51 1.63
CA CYS A 236 9.94 -8.33 2.24
C CYS A 236 9.26 -7.44 1.19
N THR A 237 9.90 -7.25 0.04
CA THR A 237 9.32 -6.51 -1.10
C THR A 237 8.02 -7.18 -1.57
N ILE A 238 7.98 -8.51 -1.67
CA ILE A 238 6.78 -9.26 -2.07
C ILE A 238 5.68 -9.17 -0.99
N PHE A 239 6.04 -9.35 0.27
CA PHE A 239 5.12 -9.24 1.42
C PHE A 239 4.44 -7.86 1.47
N VAL A 240 5.21 -6.77 1.48
CA VAL A 240 4.67 -5.41 1.60
C VAL A 240 3.89 -5.00 0.35
N SER A 241 4.26 -5.50 -0.84
CA SER A 241 3.53 -5.21 -2.09
C SER A 241 2.05 -5.61 -2.07
N SER A 242 1.63 -6.51 -1.18
CA SER A 242 0.24 -6.91 -0.98
C SER A 242 -0.30 -6.61 0.44
N ALA A 243 0.46 -5.87 1.25
CA ALA A 243 0.04 -5.40 2.56
C ALA A 243 -0.72 -4.07 2.45
N GLY A 244 -1.80 -3.92 3.23
CA GLY A 244 -2.61 -2.70 3.23
C GLY A 244 -3.71 -2.67 4.31
N THR A 245 -3.54 -3.49 5.35
CA THR A 245 -4.58 -3.92 6.30
C THR A 245 -5.39 -2.77 6.90
N SER A 246 -4.72 -1.71 7.37
CA SER A 246 -5.35 -0.53 7.97
C SER A 246 -6.11 0.37 6.98
N ALA A 247 -5.73 0.39 5.69
CA ALA A 247 -6.41 1.21 4.67
C ALA A 247 -7.82 0.72 4.34
N PHE A 248 -8.17 -0.53 4.69
CA PHE A 248 -9.48 -1.09 4.39
C PHE A 248 -10.54 -0.64 5.41
N LEU A 249 -10.15 -0.26 6.64
CA LEU A 249 -11.10 0.09 7.72
C LEU A 249 -12.10 1.22 7.38
N PRO A 250 -11.68 2.35 6.76
CA PRO A 250 -12.63 3.40 6.38
C PRO A 250 -13.63 2.90 5.32
N VAL A 251 -13.14 2.19 4.31
CA VAL A 251 -13.99 1.62 3.24
C VAL A 251 -15.05 0.68 3.82
N ILE A 252 -14.70 -0.15 4.83
CA ILE A 252 -15.65 -1.04 5.51
C ILE A 252 -16.73 -0.24 6.26
N SER A 253 -16.42 0.92 6.83
CA SER A 253 -17.45 1.79 7.45
C SER A 253 -18.40 2.44 6.44
N GLU A 254 -17.94 2.66 5.20
CA GLU A 254 -18.72 3.24 4.10
C GLU A 254 -19.48 2.18 3.27
N MET A 255 -19.26 0.88 3.54
CA MET A 255 -20.01 -0.23 2.93
C MET A 255 -21.48 -0.20 3.35
N HIS A 256 -22.37 -0.48 2.40
CA HIS A 256 -23.82 -0.58 2.64
C HIS A 256 -24.17 -1.65 3.70
N ASN A 257 -23.39 -2.73 3.73
CA ASN A 257 -23.41 -3.76 4.75
C ASN A 257 -21.96 -4.13 5.14
N PRO A 258 -21.41 -3.65 6.26
CA PRO A 258 -20.06 -3.98 6.70
C PRO A 258 -19.82 -5.49 6.90
N LYS A 259 -20.87 -6.27 7.19
CA LYS A 259 -20.79 -7.73 7.38
C LYS A 259 -20.36 -8.47 6.09
N ASP A 260 -20.61 -7.89 4.92
CA ASP A 260 -20.27 -8.47 3.62
C ASP A 260 -18.77 -8.37 3.25
N TYR A 261 -17.94 -7.68 4.06
CA TYR A 261 -16.52 -7.40 3.80
C TYR A 261 -15.68 -8.54 3.19
N LYS A 262 -15.95 -9.80 3.56
CA LYS A 262 -15.22 -10.96 3.01
C LYS A 262 -15.40 -11.15 1.51
N LYS A 263 -16.54 -10.73 0.93
CA LYS A 263 -16.81 -10.79 -0.52
C LYS A 263 -15.82 -9.92 -1.31
N PRO A 264 -15.70 -8.59 -1.09
CA PRO A 264 -14.69 -7.78 -1.75
C PRO A 264 -13.26 -8.14 -1.37
N LEU A 265 -13.01 -8.60 -0.14
CA LEU A 265 -11.67 -9.04 0.26
C LEU A 265 -11.15 -10.19 -0.61
N TYR A 266 -11.90 -11.29 -0.72
CA TYR A 266 -11.47 -12.45 -1.50
C TYR A 266 -11.40 -12.13 -3.00
N PHE A 267 -12.34 -11.34 -3.53
CA PHE A 267 -12.29 -10.84 -4.91
C PHE A 267 -11.01 -10.02 -5.18
N CYS A 268 -10.69 -9.08 -4.29
CA CYS A 268 -9.48 -8.27 -4.37
C CYS A 268 -8.22 -9.14 -4.32
N MET A 269 -8.06 -9.95 -3.27
CA MET A 269 -6.83 -10.70 -3.05
C MET A 269 -6.58 -11.77 -4.12
N ALA A 270 -7.64 -12.40 -4.65
CA ALA A 270 -7.52 -13.33 -5.77
C ALA A 270 -7.00 -12.62 -7.03
N LEU A 271 -7.59 -11.48 -7.41
CA LEU A 271 -7.14 -10.72 -8.58
C LEU A 271 -5.72 -10.18 -8.39
N VAL A 272 -5.45 -9.51 -7.26
CA VAL A 272 -4.12 -8.93 -6.96
C VAL A 272 -3.04 -10.01 -6.99
N THR A 273 -3.24 -11.16 -6.31
CA THR A 273 -2.25 -12.24 -6.28
C THR A 273 -2.04 -12.88 -7.65
N ALA A 274 -3.11 -13.10 -8.43
CA ALA A 274 -3.02 -13.67 -9.77
C ALA A 274 -2.29 -12.72 -10.75
N SER A 275 -2.66 -11.44 -10.76
CA SER A 275 -1.99 -10.43 -11.58
C SER A 275 -0.53 -10.23 -11.16
N TYR A 276 -0.24 -10.21 -9.86
CA TYR A 276 1.12 -10.13 -9.34
C TYR A 276 1.99 -11.30 -9.81
N LEU A 277 1.48 -12.53 -9.68
CA LEU A 277 2.18 -13.73 -10.12
C LEU A 277 2.44 -13.72 -11.64
N ALA A 278 1.38 -13.49 -12.44
CA ALA A 278 1.45 -13.52 -13.89
C ALA A 278 2.35 -12.42 -14.47
N PHE A 279 2.14 -11.16 -14.06
CA PHE A 279 2.90 -10.02 -14.60
C PHE A 279 4.38 -10.08 -14.19
N SER A 280 4.67 -10.52 -12.96
CA SER A 280 6.05 -10.66 -12.49
C SER A 280 6.78 -11.78 -13.21
N LEU A 281 6.15 -12.93 -13.43
CA LEU A 281 6.73 -14.03 -14.18
C LEU A 281 7.02 -13.66 -15.63
N VAL A 282 6.12 -12.94 -16.31
CA VAL A 282 6.35 -12.50 -17.70
C VAL A 282 7.49 -11.47 -17.75
N VAL A 283 7.46 -10.41 -16.93
CA VAL A 283 8.52 -9.39 -16.96
C VAL A 283 9.88 -9.99 -16.56
N TYR A 284 9.92 -10.91 -15.59
CA TYR A 284 11.15 -11.62 -15.24
C TYR A 284 11.63 -12.58 -16.34
N ARG A 285 10.74 -13.34 -17.00
CA ARG A 285 11.12 -14.29 -18.06
C ARG A 285 11.63 -13.60 -19.33
N TRP A 286 11.21 -12.36 -19.63
CA TRP A 286 11.67 -11.62 -20.81
C TRP A 286 12.78 -10.59 -20.52
N CYS A 287 12.90 -10.06 -19.31
CA CYS A 287 13.95 -9.09 -18.97
C CYS A 287 15.05 -9.65 -18.05
N GLY A 288 14.76 -10.64 -17.21
CA GLY A 288 15.73 -11.25 -16.28
C GLY A 288 16.39 -10.22 -15.36
N LYS A 289 17.73 -10.12 -15.41
CA LYS A 289 18.51 -9.11 -14.67
C LYS A 289 18.40 -7.69 -15.22
N TRP A 290 17.83 -7.52 -16.41
CA TRP A 290 17.67 -6.23 -17.12
C TRP A 290 16.29 -5.58 -16.87
N VAL A 291 15.57 -6.02 -15.84
CA VAL A 291 14.35 -5.37 -15.33
C VAL A 291 14.67 -3.98 -14.83
N ALA A 292 13.97 -2.96 -15.33
CA ALA A 292 14.05 -1.61 -14.77
C ALA A 292 13.38 -1.56 -13.37
N SER A 293 13.84 -0.69 -12.48
CA SER A 293 13.12 -0.36 -11.25
C SER A 293 12.72 1.13 -11.30
N PRO A 294 11.42 1.48 -11.26
CA PRO A 294 10.24 0.61 -11.32
C PRO A 294 10.05 -0.07 -12.70
N SER A 295 9.41 -1.25 -12.71
CA SER A 295 9.35 -2.15 -13.89
C SER A 295 8.71 -1.57 -15.16
N LEU A 296 7.89 -0.51 -15.04
CA LEU A 296 7.28 0.23 -16.17
C LEU A 296 8.30 0.68 -17.24
N GLY A 297 9.58 0.86 -16.87
CA GLY A 297 10.65 1.25 -17.79
C GLY A 297 11.21 0.13 -18.70
N SER A 298 10.87 -1.14 -18.46
CA SER A 298 11.60 -2.30 -19.03
C SER A 298 11.42 -2.52 -20.53
N ALA A 299 10.33 -2.01 -21.12
CA ALA A 299 9.93 -2.24 -22.51
C ALA A 299 10.57 -1.26 -23.54
N GLY A 300 11.55 -0.45 -23.12
CA GLY A 300 12.24 0.53 -23.97
C GLY A 300 11.52 1.86 -24.11
N GLN A 301 12.22 2.89 -24.59
CA GLN A 301 11.84 4.29 -24.38
C GLN A 301 10.41 4.65 -24.83
N THR A 302 9.96 4.20 -26.01
CA THR A 302 8.59 4.49 -26.49
C THR A 302 7.52 3.88 -25.58
N ILE A 303 7.65 2.59 -25.22
CA ILE A 303 6.67 1.92 -24.35
C ILE A 303 6.78 2.46 -22.92
N LYS A 304 7.98 2.78 -22.43
CA LYS A 304 8.23 3.48 -21.15
C LYS A 304 7.49 4.82 -21.09
N MET A 305 7.52 5.63 -22.14
CA MET A 305 6.81 6.91 -22.16
C MET A 305 5.29 6.71 -22.17
N VAL A 306 4.78 5.78 -23.00
CA VAL A 306 3.34 5.46 -23.04
C VAL A 306 2.86 4.90 -21.69
N SER A 307 3.62 3.97 -21.10
CA SER A 307 3.26 3.31 -19.84
C SER A 307 3.29 4.27 -18.66
N TYR A 308 4.34 5.09 -18.51
CA TYR A 308 4.37 6.11 -17.46
C TYR A 308 3.34 7.22 -17.68
N GLY A 309 3.05 7.60 -18.92
CA GLY A 309 1.97 8.54 -19.24
C GLY A 309 0.59 8.02 -18.82
N VAL A 310 0.28 6.77 -19.17
CA VAL A 310 -0.97 6.11 -18.76
C VAL A 310 -1.01 5.85 -17.25
N ALA A 311 0.12 5.53 -16.61
CA ALA A 311 0.22 5.29 -15.16
C ALA A 311 0.14 6.55 -14.30
N LEU A 312 0.44 7.74 -14.84
CA LEU A 312 0.66 8.98 -14.06
C LEU A 312 -0.52 9.30 -13.13
N VAL A 313 -1.76 9.18 -13.64
CA VAL A 313 -2.98 9.37 -12.84
C VAL A 313 -3.05 8.36 -11.69
N GLY A 314 -2.83 7.07 -11.98
CA GLY A 314 -2.84 6.01 -10.99
C GLY A 314 -1.76 6.15 -9.92
N LEU A 315 -0.57 6.62 -10.28
CA LEU A 315 0.55 6.89 -9.36
C LEU A 315 0.22 8.07 -8.43
N ILE A 316 -0.25 9.20 -8.99
CA ILE A 316 -0.68 10.37 -8.20
C ILE A 316 -1.82 10.00 -7.26
N VAL A 317 -2.83 9.26 -7.72
CA VAL A 317 -3.97 8.83 -6.90
C VAL A 317 -3.53 7.91 -5.75
N SER A 318 -2.62 6.95 -5.99
CA SER A 318 -2.10 6.10 -4.93
C SER A 318 -1.35 6.91 -3.86
N ALA A 319 -0.40 7.77 -4.27
CA ALA A 319 0.35 8.63 -3.34
C ALA A 319 -0.57 9.59 -2.55
N THR A 320 -1.59 10.14 -3.22
CA THR A 320 -2.65 10.98 -2.62
C THR A 320 -3.38 10.23 -1.50
N LEU A 321 -3.79 8.99 -1.74
CA LEU A 321 -4.51 8.18 -0.76
C LEU A 321 -3.65 7.86 0.46
N TYR A 322 -2.36 7.52 0.27
CA TYR A 322 -1.45 7.24 1.37
C TYR A 322 -1.23 8.49 2.25
N LEU A 323 -0.95 9.65 1.66
CA LEU A 323 -0.78 10.90 2.41
C LEU A 323 -2.07 11.32 3.13
N HIS A 324 -3.21 11.25 2.45
CA HIS A 324 -4.51 11.63 3.02
C HIS A 324 -4.89 10.73 4.21
N VAL A 325 -4.65 9.42 4.13
CA VAL A 325 -4.98 8.48 5.22
C VAL A 325 -4.11 8.74 6.46
N ALA A 326 -2.82 9.03 6.30
CA ALA A 326 -1.95 9.43 7.42
C ALA A 326 -2.36 10.78 8.02
N ALA A 327 -2.60 11.79 7.17
CA ALA A 327 -3.03 13.12 7.60
C ALA A 327 -4.38 13.08 8.33
N LYS A 328 -5.34 12.26 7.87
CA LYS A 328 -6.64 12.06 8.52
C LYS A 328 -6.50 11.42 9.90
N TYR A 329 -5.59 10.47 10.08
CA TYR A 329 -5.31 9.91 11.41
C TYR A 329 -4.75 10.98 12.37
N VAL A 330 -3.72 11.72 11.97
CA VAL A 330 -3.13 12.81 12.78
C VAL A 330 -4.16 13.90 13.10
N PHE A 331 -4.94 14.31 12.10
CA PHE A 331 -6.01 15.31 12.24
C PHE A 331 -7.09 14.90 13.25
N VAL A 332 -7.58 13.65 13.17
CA VAL A 332 -8.56 13.10 14.12
C VAL A 332 -7.94 12.95 15.52
N ARG A 333 -6.67 12.57 15.62
CA ARG A 333 -5.96 12.48 16.92
C ARG A 333 -5.78 13.85 17.60
N ILE A 334 -5.62 14.94 16.83
CA ILE A 334 -5.47 16.30 17.37
C ILE A 334 -6.82 16.93 17.73
N LEU A 335 -7.82 16.85 16.84
CA LEU A 335 -9.10 17.56 17.02
C LEU A 335 -10.25 16.69 17.55
N GLY A 336 -10.06 15.38 17.74
CA GLY A 336 -11.13 14.40 18.02
C GLY A 336 -12.14 14.80 19.10
N ASN A 337 -11.66 15.32 20.23
CA ASN A 337 -12.48 15.73 21.37
C ASN A 337 -12.95 17.20 21.30
N SER A 338 -12.97 17.81 20.12
CA SER A 338 -13.26 19.25 19.95
C SER A 338 -14.33 19.53 18.89
N ARG A 339 -15.09 20.62 19.09
CA ARG A 339 -16.03 21.14 18.08
C ARG A 339 -15.37 21.43 16.73
N HIS A 340 -14.06 21.66 16.72
CA HIS A 340 -13.29 21.97 15.52
C HIS A 340 -13.12 20.77 14.59
N LEU A 341 -13.36 19.54 15.05
CA LEU A 341 -13.35 18.36 14.17
C LEU A 341 -14.43 18.44 13.08
N GLN A 342 -15.63 18.91 13.43
CA GLN A 342 -16.79 18.94 12.52
C GLN A 342 -17.14 20.35 12.02
N ALA A 343 -16.80 21.42 12.76
CA ALA A 343 -17.06 22.79 12.35
C ALA A 343 -15.97 23.34 11.41
N ASN A 344 -16.39 23.95 10.29
CA ASN A 344 -15.51 24.63 9.31
C ASN A 344 -14.88 25.91 9.92
N THR A 345 -13.87 25.74 10.76
CA THR A 345 -13.18 26.81 11.50
C THR A 345 -11.74 27.00 10.99
N VAL A 346 -11.11 28.12 11.34
CA VAL A 346 -9.69 28.36 11.01
C VAL A 346 -8.80 27.27 11.63
N VAL A 347 -9.10 26.82 12.85
CA VAL A 347 -8.41 25.70 13.51
C VAL A 347 -8.56 24.40 12.71
N HIS A 348 -9.78 24.07 12.26
CA HIS A 348 -10.03 22.89 11.40
C HIS A 348 -9.15 22.91 10.15
N TRP A 349 -9.21 23.99 9.38
CA TRP A 349 -8.44 24.09 8.14
C TRP A 349 -6.93 24.16 8.37
N GLY A 350 -6.48 24.89 9.41
CA GLY A 350 -5.09 24.99 9.81
C GLY A 350 -4.50 23.63 10.19
N THR A 351 -5.15 22.88 11.10
CA THR A 351 -4.68 21.54 11.49
C THR A 351 -4.74 20.54 10.33
N TRP A 352 -5.76 20.62 9.47
CA TRP A 352 -5.87 19.76 8.30
C TRP A 352 -4.72 19.98 7.30
N ILE A 353 -4.50 21.23 6.88
CA ILE A 353 -3.47 21.57 5.89
C ILE A 353 -2.07 21.39 6.49
N ALA A 354 -1.87 21.71 7.77
CA ALA A 354 -0.60 21.41 8.45
C ALA A 354 -0.31 19.90 8.47
N SER A 355 -1.33 19.05 8.68
CA SER A 355 -1.15 17.59 8.69
C SER A 355 -0.74 17.05 7.32
N THR A 356 -1.35 17.52 6.21
CA THR A 356 -0.96 17.10 4.86
C THR A 356 0.39 17.64 4.44
N VAL A 357 0.69 18.92 4.75
CA VAL A 357 1.98 19.55 4.40
C VAL A 357 3.15 18.93 5.17
N ILE A 358 3.04 18.75 6.49
CA ILE A 358 4.14 18.22 7.32
C ILE A 358 4.44 16.77 6.94
N LEU A 359 3.43 15.91 6.81
CA LEU A 359 3.64 14.51 6.46
C LEU A 359 4.12 14.36 5.00
N GLY A 360 3.66 15.21 4.09
CA GLY A 360 4.15 15.25 2.70
C GLY A 360 5.60 15.71 2.59
N ALA A 361 6.01 16.71 3.38
CA ALA A 361 7.40 17.16 3.46
C ALA A 361 8.33 16.08 4.05
N LEU A 362 7.89 15.36 5.09
CA LEU A 362 8.63 14.22 5.64
C LEU A 362 8.75 13.08 4.62
N ALA A 363 7.68 12.77 3.87
CA ALA A 363 7.70 11.78 2.81
C ALA A 363 8.65 12.14 1.66
N PHE A 364 8.74 13.43 1.30
CA PHE A 364 9.71 13.94 0.33
C PHE A 364 11.16 13.82 0.83
N ILE A 365 11.44 14.23 2.07
CA ILE A 365 12.78 14.12 2.67
C ILE A 365 13.24 12.64 2.69
N LEU A 366 12.34 11.71 3.02
CA LEU A 366 12.63 10.27 3.03
C LEU A 366 12.77 9.67 1.62
N ALA A 367 12.02 10.17 0.63
CA ALA A 367 12.17 9.78 -0.78
C ALA A 367 13.55 10.16 -1.34
N GLU A 368 14.03 11.38 -1.04
CA GLU A 368 15.35 11.85 -1.49
C GLU A 368 16.51 11.26 -0.67
N ALA A 369 16.28 10.89 0.60
CA ALA A 369 17.28 10.23 1.44
C ALA A 369 17.44 8.73 1.15
N ILE A 370 16.39 8.07 0.65
CA ILE A 370 16.37 6.63 0.31
C ILE A 370 15.93 6.48 -1.16
N PRO A 371 16.80 6.82 -2.13
CA PRO A 371 16.43 7.02 -3.54
C PRO A 371 16.12 5.72 -4.32
N ILE A 372 16.04 4.57 -3.65
CA ILE A 372 15.77 3.26 -4.27
C ILE A 372 14.41 2.75 -3.80
N PHE A 373 13.46 2.78 -4.75
CA PHE A 373 12.06 2.41 -4.59
C PHE A 373 11.81 1.09 -3.85
N ASN A 374 12.62 0.05 -4.14
CA ASN A 374 12.52 -1.26 -3.48
C ASN A 374 12.83 -1.20 -1.97
N TYR A 375 13.70 -0.30 -1.53
CA TYR A 375 14.19 -0.25 -0.14
C TYR A 375 13.18 0.43 0.79
N LEU A 376 12.49 1.47 0.31
CA LEU A 376 11.36 2.08 1.03
C LEU A 376 10.24 1.07 1.29
N ILE A 377 9.96 0.18 0.32
CA ILE A 377 8.96 -0.88 0.48
C ILE A 377 9.43 -1.96 1.47
N ALA A 378 10.70 -2.37 1.42
CA ALA A 378 11.24 -3.38 2.34
C ALA A 378 11.27 -2.93 3.82
N LEU A 379 11.41 -1.62 4.11
CA LEU A 379 11.47 -1.06 5.46
C LEU A 379 10.13 -1.01 6.22
N VAL A 380 9.00 -1.36 5.59
CA VAL A 380 7.64 -1.17 6.15
C VAL A 380 7.16 -2.38 6.99
N ALA A 381 8.05 -3.31 7.36
CA ALA A 381 7.72 -4.49 8.16
C ALA A 381 7.41 -4.17 9.66
N PRO A 382 6.23 -4.53 10.20
CA PRO A 382 5.85 -4.27 11.59
C PRO A 382 6.13 -5.46 12.55
N GLY A 383 6.09 -5.24 13.87
CA GLY A 383 6.26 -6.30 14.88
C GLY A 383 5.71 -5.96 16.29
N THR A 384 5.92 -6.88 17.25
CA THR A 384 5.43 -6.89 18.67
C THR A 384 3.92 -7.17 18.86
N MET A 385 3.38 -7.73 19.96
CA MET A 385 3.93 -8.56 21.07
C MET A 385 2.85 -9.54 21.66
N LYS A 386 3.09 -10.14 22.84
CA LYS A 386 2.32 -11.26 23.48
C LYS A 386 0.92 -10.84 23.98
N ASP A 387 -0.06 -11.71 24.30
CA ASP A 387 -0.15 -13.15 24.65
C ASP A 387 -1.62 -13.63 24.31
N LYS A 388 -2.16 -14.86 24.39
CA LYS A 388 -1.74 -16.23 24.77
C LYS A 388 -2.60 -17.28 23.99
N ALA A 389 -2.30 -18.59 24.06
CA ALA A 389 -2.99 -19.75 23.44
C ALA A 389 -3.20 -19.73 21.89
N VAL A 390 -4.01 -18.81 21.33
CA VAL A 390 -4.04 -18.48 19.87
C VAL A 390 -2.69 -17.90 19.40
N PHE A 391 -1.88 -17.53 20.40
CA PHE A 391 -0.50 -17.10 20.42
C PHE A 391 0.53 -17.99 19.73
N VAL A 392 0.33 -19.28 19.43
CA VAL A 392 1.37 -20.03 18.69
C VAL A 392 1.49 -19.52 17.25
N LEU A 393 0.37 -19.36 16.55
CA LEU A 393 0.35 -18.78 15.21
C LEU A 393 0.72 -17.29 15.24
N HIS A 394 0.27 -16.55 16.26
CA HIS A 394 0.59 -15.12 16.41
C HIS A 394 2.03 -14.85 16.89
N CYS A 395 2.67 -15.76 17.64
CA CYS A 395 4.11 -15.75 17.84
C CYS A 395 4.84 -16.04 16.55
N GLY A 396 4.33 -16.96 15.72
CA GLY A 396 4.76 -17.08 14.33
C GLY A 396 4.76 -15.72 13.66
N LEU A 397 3.64 -14.98 13.70
CA LEU A 397 3.53 -13.66 13.06
C LEU A 397 4.44 -12.58 13.68
N VAL A 398 4.62 -12.56 15.00
CA VAL A 398 5.45 -11.57 15.71
C VAL A 398 6.95 -11.86 15.57
N LEU A 399 7.36 -13.14 15.64
CA LEU A 399 8.74 -13.55 15.37
C LEU A 399 9.08 -13.37 13.89
N LEU A 400 8.15 -13.66 12.98
CA LEU A 400 8.27 -13.38 11.56
C LEU A 400 8.35 -11.87 11.30
N GLY A 401 7.53 -11.05 11.97
CA GLY A 401 7.59 -9.59 11.90
C GLY A 401 8.91 -9.01 12.42
N LEU A 402 9.44 -9.53 13.54
CA LEU A 402 10.76 -9.16 14.07
C LEU A 402 11.91 -9.64 13.16
N PHE A 403 11.82 -10.85 12.63
CA PHE A 403 12.77 -11.41 11.67
C PHE A 403 12.76 -10.64 10.34
N PHE A 404 11.59 -10.20 9.88
CA PHE A 404 11.44 -9.32 8.72
C PHE A 404 11.95 -7.91 9.02
N LEU A 405 11.65 -7.32 10.18
CA LEU A 405 12.20 -6.02 10.56
C LEU A 405 13.73 -6.05 10.63
N VAL A 406 14.32 -6.94 11.41
CA VAL A 406 15.79 -7.03 11.56
C VAL A 406 16.44 -7.46 10.24
N GLY A 407 15.93 -8.49 9.57
CA GLY A 407 16.48 -9.01 8.32
C GLY A 407 16.33 -8.06 7.13
N ALA A 408 15.23 -7.30 7.04
CA ALA A 408 15.05 -6.27 6.01
C ALA A 408 15.89 -5.03 6.31
N THR A 409 15.90 -4.53 7.56
CA THR A 409 16.74 -3.38 7.91
C THR A 409 18.22 -3.70 7.71
N TYR A 410 18.70 -4.86 8.15
CA TYR A 410 20.06 -5.33 7.85
C TYR A 410 20.29 -5.45 6.33
N GLY A 411 19.41 -6.13 5.60
CA GLY A 411 19.55 -6.31 4.16
C GLY A 411 19.53 -5.01 3.35
N VAL A 412 18.71 -4.04 3.76
CA VAL A 412 18.66 -2.69 3.17
C VAL A 412 19.90 -1.88 3.56
N VAL A 413 20.40 -1.96 4.80
CA VAL A 413 21.64 -1.29 5.21
C VAL A 413 22.82 -1.82 4.39
N ILE A 414 22.99 -3.14 4.27
CA ILE A 414 24.03 -3.75 3.43
C ILE A 414 23.88 -3.30 1.97
N GLN A 415 22.68 -3.36 1.38
CA GLN A 415 22.46 -2.92 0.01
C GLN A 415 22.69 -1.42 -0.22
N ILE A 416 22.47 -0.57 0.79
CA ILE A 416 22.83 0.86 0.75
C ILE A 416 24.37 1.02 0.84
N VAL A 417 25.05 0.28 1.71
CA VAL A 417 26.53 0.25 1.77
C VAL A 417 27.12 -0.20 0.42
N ASP A 418 26.55 -1.22 -0.20
CA ASP A 418 26.95 -1.72 -1.52
C ASP A 418 26.66 -0.71 -2.64
N ALA A 419 25.53 -0.02 -2.61
CA ALA A 419 25.20 1.03 -3.58
C ALA A 419 26.14 2.24 -3.49
N TYR A 420 26.63 2.58 -2.30
CA TYR A 420 27.67 3.60 -2.11
C TYR A 420 29.08 3.09 -2.42
N SER A 421 29.42 1.83 -2.11
CA SER A 421 30.77 1.26 -2.34
C SER A 421 31.05 0.99 -3.82
N SER A 422 30.03 0.59 -4.57
CA SER A 422 30.05 0.41 -6.04
C SER A 422 30.05 1.72 -6.83
N GLY A 423 29.87 2.88 -6.17
CA GLY A 423 29.73 4.17 -6.84
C GLY A 423 28.38 4.39 -7.55
N THR A 424 27.39 3.50 -7.33
CA THR A 424 26.04 3.60 -7.92
C THR A 424 25.28 4.85 -7.41
N ILE A 425 25.64 5.36 -6.22
CA ILE A 425 25.09 6.60 -5.65
C ILE A 425 26.23 7.60 -5.38
N GLY A 426 26.01 8.88 -5.74
CA GLY A 426 26.99 9.96 -5.57
C GLY A 426 27.42 10.16 -4.11
N ALA A 427 28.69 9.90 -3.82
CA ALA A 427 29.19 9.77 -2.45
C ALA A 427 29.33 11.11 -1.69
N ARG A 428 28.55 11.27 -0.60
CA ARG A 428 28.94 12.12 0.53
C ARG A 428 29.41 11.24 1.68
N LYS A 429 30.66 11.41 2.12
CA LYS A 429 31.33 10.60 3.17
C LYS A 429 30.50 10.41 4.44
N THR A 430 29.69 11.41 4.82
CA THR A 430 28.84 11.39 6.01
C THR A 430 27.83 10.24 6.03
N TYR A 431 27.18 9.93 4.89
CA TYR A 431 26.18 8.85 4.84
C TYR A 431 26.82 7.46 4.80
N TYR A 432 27.98 7.31 4.14
CA TYR A 432 28.77 6.07 4.19
C TYR A 432 29.23 5.75 5.62
N LEU A 433 29.71 6.75 6.36
CA LEU A 433 30.07 6.61 7.78
C LEU A 433 28.86 6.25 8.65
N LEU A 434 27.70 6.88 8.42
CA LEU A 434 26.47 6.55 9.15
C LEU A 434 26.01 5.11 8.88
N ALA A 435 26.06 4.66 7.62
CA ALA A 435 25.70 3.30 7.23
C ALA A 435 26.64 2.26 7.86
N LYS A 436 27.96 2.50 7.85
CA LYS A 436 28.94 1.63 8.53
C LYS A 436 28.82 1.63 10.06
N PHE A 437 28.39 2.74 10.65
CA PHE A 437 28.09 2.79 12.08
C PHE A 437 26.87 1.92 12.41
N ILE A 438 25.82 1.97 11.59
CA ILE A 438 24.63 1.12 11.74
C ILE A 438 24.97 -0.37 11.50
N GLU A 439 25.81 -0.69 10.51
CA GLU A 439 26.33 -2.04 10.25
C GLU A 439 27.02 -2.62 11.51
N TYR A 440 27.94 -1.85 12.12
CA TYR A 440 28.68 -2.26 13.31
C TYR A 440 27.79 -2.51 14.54
N TYR A 441 26.67 -1.78 14.68
CA TYR A 441 25.71 -1.89 15.80
C TYR A 441 24.52 -2.84 15.52
N ILE A 442 24.49 -3.55 14.37
CA ILE A 442 23.51 -4.61 14.08
C ILE A 442 24.16 -6.01 14.06
N VAL A 443 25.50 -6.07 13.95
CA VAL A 443 26.28 -7.32 13.94
C VAL A 443 26.76 -7.74 15.35
N VAL A 444 26.51 -6.91 16.36
CA VAL A 444 26.81 -7.14 17.79
C VAL A 444 25.51 -7.15 18.61
#